data_AF-A0A9X0DPF1-F1
#
_entry.id   AF-A0A9X0DPF1-F1
#
_cell.length_a   1.000
_cell.length_b   1.000
_cell.length_c   1.000
_cell.angle_alpha   90.00
_cell.angle_beta   90.00
_cell.angle_gamma   90.00
#
_symmetry.space_group_name_H-M   'P 1'
#
loop_
_entity.id
_entity.type
_entity.pdbx_description
1 polymer ?
#
loop_
_entity_poly.entity_id
_entity_poly.type
_entity_poly.pdbx_seq_one_letter_code
_entity_poly.pdbx_strand_id
1 'polypeptide(L)'
;MTASSRGCSRTASRLLYSSRPTITPRIHLNTPCIHRIPTPRTYAVAASTFKPLDGPSSHLPHIDSAPPITPSPGATTYKISTGIILSRPPLLTKSATPFEKAFYLYQKRLNERLVLPFTRYFYHKKDQPADIEWKARVKERNGVAARDIGGYKAYGDEGWNDEVLIGGTDSKVGEWDEIAGKLVEEGMGEEGERVKLEKREGEEDKKSLARKLEETVYLVVKGKGKGMDKEGKEIEVDVWEFPRGDMMGNEVLHTATQRILTETAGENMNTWIVGHVPIGSLTIKPSKKFNREAEKVFYMKGRIMAGQADLKGNAYGAQDFMWLTRSEIEGLVTKRFWSQICGMLGGR
;
A
#
# COMPACT_ATOMS: atom_id res chain seq x y z
N MET A 1 40.58 26.53 73.01
CA MET A 1 39.82 25.81 74.06
C MET A 1 38.38 25.76 73.58
N THR A 2 37.68 24.66 73.36
CA THR A 2 37.84 23.24 73.67
C THR A 2 37.10 22.45 72.58
N ALA A 3 37.73 21.38 72.11
CA ALA A 3 37.14 20.38 71.22
C ALA A 3 36.13 19.50 71.98
N SER A 4 35.21 18.88 71.25
CA SER A 4 34.65 17.58 71.67
C SER A 4 34.58 16.64 70.47
N SER A 5 35.45 15.64 70.53
CA SER A 5 35.48 14.43 69.71
C SER A 5 34.96 13.26 70.53
N ARG A 6 34.27 12.31 69.89
CA ARG A 6 34.23 10.84 70.13
C ARG A 6 33.11 10.33 69.20
N GLY A 7 33.29 9.48 68.20
CA GLY A 7 34.30 8.45 67.98
C GLY A 7 33.73 7.08 68.35
N CYS A 8 33.37 6.26 67.35
CA CYS A 8 33.37 4.78 67.28
C CYS A 8 32.49 4.34 66.09
N SER A 9 33.00 3.98 64.91
CA SER A 9 33.82 2.82 64.50
C SER A 9 33.01 1.53 64.27
N ARG A 10 33.07 1.05 63.01
CA ARG A 10 32.94 -0.34 62.54
C ARG A 10 31.54 -0.94 62.67
N THR A 11 30.90 -1.39 61.58
CA THR A 11 31.22 -2.68 60.95
C THR A 11 30.79 -2.72 59.47
N ALA A 12 31.77 -2.88 58.59
CA ALA A 12 31.60 -3.58 57.31
C ALA A 12 32.33 -4.92 57.47
N SER A 13 31.63 -6.05 57.24
CA SER A 13 32.16 -7.31 56.66
C SER A 13 31.30 -8.53 57.02
N ARG A 14 31.10 -9.35 55.99
CA ARG A 14 30.86 -10.81 55.98
C ARG A 14 29.48 -11.33 56.42
N LEU A 15 28.72 -11.74 55.40
CA LEU A 15 28.23 -13.13 55.29
C LEU A 15 28.30 -13.58 53.82
N LEU A 16 29.50 -13.98 53.39
CA LEU A 16 29.68 -15.02 52.39
C LEU A 16 29.77 -16.33 53.15
N TYR A 17 28.77 -17.20 53.01
CA TYR A 17 28.87 -18.67 53.06
C TYR A 17 27.44 -19.25 53.07
N SER A 18 26.94 -19.72 51.94
CA SER A 18 26.06 -20.87 51.93
C SER A 18 26.48 -21.79 50.80
N SER A 19 26.60 -23.06 51.14
CA SER A 19 27.35 -24.08 50.42
C SER A 19 26.40 -25.13 49.86
N ARG A 20 26.38 -25.21 48.51
CA ARG A 20 26.14 -26.41 47.66
C ARG A 20 24.72 -27.03 47.64
N PRO A 21 24.36 -27.86 46.63
CA PRO A 21 25.21 -28.41 45.55
C PRO A 21 24.70 -28.20 44.12
N THR A 22 25.67 -28.05 43.20
CA THR A 22 25.49 -28.12 41.75
C THR A 22 25.47 -29.59 41.33
N ILE A 23 24.36 -30.06 40.76
CA ILE A 23 24.24 -31.41 40.18
C ILE A 23 24.60 -31.31 38.70
N THR A 24 25.71 -31.94 38.33
CA THR A 24 26.04 -32.29 36.95
C THR A 24 25.73 -33.76 36.72
N PRO A 25 25.17 -34.14 35.55
CA PRO A 25 25.45 -35.44 34.98
C PRO A 25 26.22 -35.27 33.66
N ARG A 26 27.37 -35.94 33.60
CA ARG A 26 28.19 -36.15 32.40
C ARG A 26 28.15 -37.64 32.11
N ILE A 27 27.51 -38.07 31.02
CA ILE A 27 27.80 -39.38 30.39
C ILE A 27 27.82 -39.19 28.86
N HIS A 28 28.88 -39.70 28.26
CA HIS A 28 29.19 -39.78 26.84
C HIS A 28 28.43 -40.94 26.16
N LEU A 29 28.05 -40.80 24.87
CA LEU A 29 28.65 -41.50 23.72
C LEU A 29 27.73 -41.52 22.47
N ASN A 30 28.34 -41.17 21.34
CA ASN A 30 28.18 -41.70 19.98
C ASN A 30 26.95 -41.33 19.11
N THR A 31 27.18 -40.40 18.17
CA THR A 31 26.62 -40.41 16.80
C THR A 31 27.40 -39.42 15.93
N PRO A 32 28.02 -39.81 14.80
CA PRO A 32 28.61 -38.85 13.88
C PRO A 32 27.56 -38.41 12.86
N CYS A 33 27.00 -37.20 13.01
CA CYS A 33 26.34 -36.51 11.91
C CYS A 33 27.30 -35.46 11.33
N ILE A 34 27.79 -35.70 10.13
CA ILE A 34 28.66 -34.77 9.40
C ILE A 34 27.79 -33.59 8.95
N HIS A 35 27.86 -32.46 9.66
CA HIS A 35 27.33 -31.18 9.18
C HIS A 35 28.39 -30.50 8.31
N ARG A 36 28.13 -30.47 7.00
CA ARG A 36 28.96 -29.80 6.01
C ARG A 36 28.63 -28.31 5.97
N ILE A 37 29.56 -27.47 6.42
CA ILE A 37 29.45 -26.01 6.32
C ILE A 37 29.66 -25.61 4.84
N PRO A 38 28.80 -24.78 4.22
CA PRO A 38 29.04 -24.30 2.86
C PRO A 38 30.05 -23.14 2.86
N THR A 39 31.11 -23.29 2.06
CA THR A 39 32.05 -22.22 1.71
C THR A 39 31.40 -21.18 0.80
N PRO A 40 31.67 -19.88 0.95
CA PRO A 40 31.17 -18.86 0.02
C PRO A 40 31.92 -18.94 -1.32
N ARG A 41 31.18 -19.13 -2.42
CA ARG A 41 31.71 -18.95 -3.78
C ARG A 41 31.59 -17.47 -4.17
N THR A 42 32.72 -16.84 -4.43
CA THR A 42 32.84 -15.63 -5.25
C THR A 42 32.57 -16.00 -6.71
N TYR A 43 31.55 -15.39 -7.32
CA TYR A 43 31.37 -15.44 -8.78
C TYR A 43 31.82 -14.10 -9.36
N ALA A 44 32.98 -14.11 -10.02
CA ALA A 44 33.28 -13.20 -11.11
C ALA A 44 33.04 -13.97 -12.41
N VAL A 45 32.15 -13.48 -13.27
CA VAL A 45 32.01 -13.98 -14.64
C VAL A 45 32.12 -12.79 -15.58
N ALA A 46 33.19 -12.81 -16.36
CA ALA A 46 33.44 -11.92 -17.48
C ALA A 46 32.38 -12.14 -18.57
N ALA A 47 31.98 -11.06 -19.23
CA ALA A 47 31.07 -11.10 -20.37
C ALA A 47 31.71 -11.87 -21.53
N SER A 48 31.19 -13.06 -21.82
CA SER A 48 31.51 -13.81 -23.04
C SER A 48 30.41 -13.60 -24.08
N THR A 49 30.83 -13.13 -25.25
CA THR A 49 30.06 -12.99 -26.50
C THR A 49 29.18 -14.22 -26.77
N PHE A 50 27.88 -13.98 -27.03
CA PHE A 50 26.91 -15.01 -27.38
C PHE A 50 27.34 -15.79 -28.64
N LYS A 51 27.73 -17.06 -28.45
CA LYS A 51 27.61 -18.12 -29.45
C LYS A 51 26.39 -18.96 -29.06
N PRO A 52 25.51 -19.34 -30.01
CA PRO A 52 24.50 -20.35 -29.70
C PRO A 52 25.23 -21.64 -29.38
N LEU A 53 25.12 -22.12 -28.14
CA LEU A 53 25.54 -23.47 -27.78
C LEU A 53 24.53 -24.42 -28.39
N ASP A 54 25.02 -25.44 -29.11
CA ASP A 54 24.27 -26.64 -29.49
C ASP A 54 23.82 -27.36 -28.20
N GLY A 55 22.75 -26.85 -27.60
CA GLY A 55 22.07 -27.49 -26.48
C GLY A 55 21.31 -28.74 -26.98
N PRO A 56 21.06 -29.71 -26.09
CA PRO A 56 20.19 -30.83 -26.45
C PRO A 56 18.85 -30.29 -26.91
N SER A 57 18.36 -30.84 -28.02
CA SER A 57 17.11 -30.44 -28.66
C SER A 57 15.99 -30.28 -27.62
N SER A 58 15.41 -29.09 -27.51
CA SER A 58 14.21 -28.82 -26.71
C SER A 58 12.95 -29.48 -27.31
N HIS A 59 13.14 -30.36 -28.29
CA HIS A 59 12.11 -31.16 -28.92
C HIS A 59 11.63 -32.23 -27.92
N LEU A 60 10.48 -31.94 -27.33
CA LEU A 60 9.79 -32.83 -26.43
C LEU A 60 8.87 -33.74 -27.29
N PRO A 61 9.26 -35.00 -27.59
CA PRO A 61 8.55 -35.86 -28.54
C PRO A 61 7.09 -36.16 -28.14
N HIS A 62 6.73 -35.93 -26.87
CA HIS A 62 5.37 -36.07 -26.39
C HIS A 62 4.43 -34.95 -26.89
N ILE A 63 4.98 -33.80 -27.29
CA ILE A 63 4.22 -32.69 -27.88
C ILE A 63 3.90 -33.00 -29.35
N ASP A 64 4.81 -33.65 -30.08
CA ASP A 64 4.59 -34.03 -31.49
C ASP A 64 3.58 -35.17 -31.66
N SER A 65 3.41 -35.99 -30.62
CA SER A 65 2.40 -37.05 -30.57
C SER A 65 1.01 -36.56 -30.14
N ALA A 66 0.86 -35.29 -29.72
CA ALA A 66 -0.45 -34.75 -29.45
C ALA A 66 -1.18 -34.55 -30.79
N PRO A 67 -2.38 -35.14 -31.00
CA PRO A 67 -3.13 -34.88 -32.21
C PRO A 67 -3.39 -33.37 -32.32
N PRO A 68 -3.28 -32.78 -33.53
CA PRO A 68 -3.63 -31.38 -33.70
C PRO A 68 -5.05 -31.17 -33.17
N ILE A 69 -5.21 -30.22 -32.24
CA ILE A 69 -6.52 -29.90 -31.66
C ILE A 69 -7.34 -29.26 -32.77
N THR A 70 -8.07 -30.08 -33.53
CA THR A 70 -8.99 -29.60 -34.55
C THR A 70 -10.16 -28.96 -33.82
N PRO A 71 -10.50 -27.68 -34.11
CA PRO A 71 -11.62 -27.04 -33.47
C PRO A 71 -12.88 -27.85 -33.76
N SER A 72 -13.62 -28.22 -32.71
CA SER A 72 -14.88 -28.94 -32.86
C SER A 72 -15.81 -28.14 -33.79
N PRO A 73 -16.40 -28.76 -34.82
CA PRO A 73 -17.32 -28.07 -35.71
C PRO A 73 -18.51 -27.55 -34.88
N GLY A 74 -18.57 -26.23 -34.69
CA GLY A 74 -19.55 -25.56 -33.82
C GLY A 74 -18.95 -24.68 -32.71
N ALA A 75 -17.63 -24.73 -32.46
CA ALA A 75 -16.98 -23.84 -31.51
C ALA A 75 -16.95 -22.39 -32.05
N THR A 76 -17.38 -21.42 -31.24
CA THR A 76 -17.31 -20.00 -31.60
C THR A 76 -15.86 -19.53 -31.59
N THR A 77 -15.36 -19.07 -32.73
CA THR A 77 -14.03 -18.47 -32.84
C THR A 77 -14.00 -17.13 -32.11
N TYR A 78 -13.15 -17.02 -31.08
CA TYR A 78 -12.93 -15.78 -30.36
C TYR A 78 -11.66 -15.09 -30.85
N LYS A 79 -11.77 -13.81 -31.19
CA LYS A 79 -10.62 -12.94 -31.37
C LYS A 79 -9.95 -12.70 -30.02
N ILE A 80 -8.64 -12.88 -29.97
CA ILE A 80 -7.85 -12.67 -28.76
C ILE A 80 -7.31 -11.25 -28.78
N SER A 81 -7.60 -10.49 -27.73
CA SER A 81 -7.06 -9.16 -27.50
C SER A 81 -6.45 -9.10 -26.11
N THR A 82 -5.64 -8.09 -25.89
CA THR A 82 -5.06 -7.82 -24.59
C THR A 82 -5.42 -6.42 -24.13
N GLY A 83 -5.54 -6.22 -22.83
CA GLY A 83 -5.76 -4.92 -22.23
C GLY A 83 -4.92 -4.73 -20.99
N ILE A 84 -4.83 -3.48 -20.55
CA ILE A 84 -4.08 -3.12 -19.35
C ILE A 84 -5.00 -2.50 -18.31
N ILE A 85 -4.92 -3.01 -17.09
CA ILE A 85 -5.45 -2.32 -15.91
C ILE A 85 -4.26 -1.62 -15.27
N LEU A 86 -4.03 -0.36 -15.67
CA LEU A 86 -2.97 0.48 -15.14
C LEU A 86 -3.47 1.16 -13.86
N SER A 87 -2.79 0.91 -12.74
CA SER A 87 -3.17 1.47 -11.44
C SER A 87 -2.07 2.30 -10.80
N ARG A 88 -2.46 3.37 -10.12
CA ARG A 88 -1.62 4.13 -9.19
C ARG A 88 -1.99 3.69 -7.77
N PRO A 89 -1.06 3.07 -6.99
CA PRO A 89 -1.34 2.61 -5.64
C PRO A 89 -1.61 3.77 -4.66
N PRO A 90 -2.28 3.53 -3.52
CA PRO A 90 -2.44 4.57 -2.51
C PRO A 90 -1.07 5.04 -2.01
N LEU A 91 -0.89 6.35 -1.95
CA LEU A 91 0.32 7.01 -1.47
C LEU A 91 0.20 7.41 0.01
N LEU A 92 -1.01 7.53 0.51
CA LEU A 92 -1.30 7.82 1.91
C LEU A 92 -2.00 6.63 2.57
N THR A 93 -1.78 6.49 3.88
CA THR A 93 -2.54 5.55 4.71
C THR A 93 -4.00 5.97 4.77
N LYS A 94 -4.90 4.99 4.83
CA LYS A 94 -6.34 5.24 4.97
C LYS A 94 -6.62 6.02 6.27
N SER A 95 -7.55 6.96 6.19
CA SER A 95 -8.16 7.57 7.38
C SER A 95 -8.83 6.52 8.28
N ALA A 96 -8.50 6.57 9.57
CA ALA A 96 -9.07 5.65 10.56
C ALA A 96 -10.59 5.90 10.72
N THR A 97 -11.35 4.83 10.82
CA THR A 97 -12.79 4.87 11.11
C THR A 97 -13.04 5.43 12.52
N PRO A 98 -14.24 5.96 12.82
CA PRO A 98 -14.55 6.47 14.15
C PRO A 98 -14.33 5.42 15.26
N PHE A 99 -14.64 4.16 14.96
CA PHE A 99 -14.39 3.05 15.89
C PHE A 99 -12.89 2.77 16.08
N GLU A 100 -12.10 2.71 15.01
CA GLU A 100 -10.65 2.53 15.11
C GLU A 100 -10.00 3.67 15.89
N LYS A 101 -10.42 4.93 15.67
CA LYS A 101 -9.96 6.10 16.44
C LYS A 101 -10.23 5.92 17.94
N ALA A 102 -11.47 5.59 18.30
CA ALA A 102 -11.86 5.37 19.70
C ALA A 102 -11.09 4.20 20.33
N PHE A 103 -10.92 3.10 19.58
CA PHE A 103 -10.15 1.95 20.02
C PHE A 103 -8.68 2.30 20.25
N TYR A 104 -8.04 3.05 19.34
CA TYR A 104 -6.66 3.47 19.51
C TYR A 104 -6.48 4.42 20.70
N LEU A 105 -7.41 5.35 20.92
CA LEU A 105 -7.38 6.22 22.10
C LEU A 105 -7.49 5.40 23.39
N TYR A 106 -8.43 4.46 23.44
CA TYR A 106 -8.61 3.55 24.58
C TYR A 106 -7.33 2.76 24.86
N GLN A 107 -6.73 2.15 23.84
CA GLN A 107 -5.48 1.39 23.99
C GLN A 107 -4.32 2.27 24.47
N LYS A 108 -4.25 3.54 24.03
CA LYS A 108 -3.23 4.47 24.50
C LYS A 108 -3.39 4.83 25.97
N ARG A 109 -4.61 5.06 26.45
CA ARG A 109 -4.87 5.34 27.88
C ARG A 109 -4.60 4.11 28.76
N LEU A 110 -4.96 2.92 28.28
CA LEU A 110 -4.59 1.66 28.93
C LEU A 110 -3.07 1.51 28.99
N ASN A 111 -2.36 1.80 27.89
CA ASN A 111 -0.91 1.77 27.86
C ASN A 111 -0.30 2.76 28.86
N GLU A 112 -0.86 3.96 29.03
CA GLU A 112 -0.40 4.95 30.03
C GLU A 112 -0.46 4.40 31.47
N ARG A 113 -1.40 3.49 31.76
CA ARG A 113 -1.50 2.81 33.07
C ARG A 113 -0.44 1.74 33.27
N LEU A 114 -0.06 1.05 32.21
CA LEU A 114 0.86 -0.09 32.28
C LEU A 114 2.32 0.33 32.12
N VAL A 115 2.56 1.41 31.37
CA VAL A 115 3.91 1.89 31.07
C VAL A 115 4.51 2.61 32.28
N LEU A 116 5.83 2.55 32.38
CA LEU A 116 6.56 3.36 33.34
C LEU A 116 6.36 4.85 33.06
N PRO A 117 6.29 5.69 34.12
CA PRO A 117 6.13 7.12 33.94
C PRO A 117 7.31 7.72 33.16
N PHE A 118 7.01 8.72 32.34
CA PHE A 118 8.01 9.37 31.50
C PHE A 118 9.17 9.98 32.31
N THR A 119 10.39 9.52 32.04
CA THR A 119 11.61 9.92 32.75
C THR A 119 12.21 11.22 32.21
N ARG A 120 11.57 12.36 32.53
CA ARG A 120 11.98 13.71 32.06
C ARG A 120 13.48 13.98 32.16
N TYR A 121 14.12 13.69 33.30
CA TYR A 121 15.52 14.01 33.55
C TYR A 121 16.52 13.31 32.61
N PHE A 122 16.09 12.23 31.96
CA PHE A 122 16.90 11.53 30.97
C PHE A 122 17.01 12.32 29.66
N TYR A 123 15.93 13.00 29.28
CA TYR A 123 15.83 13.76 28.02
C TYR A 123 16.12 15.26 28.21
N HIS A 124 15.63 15.84 29.30
CA HIS A 124 15.78 17.25 29.63
C HIS A 124 16.61 17.42 30.90
N LYS A 125 17.81 18.00 30.76
CA LYS A 125 18.64 18.38 31.90
C LYS A 125 17.96 19.51 32.67
N LYS A 126 18.15 19.50 33.99
CA LYS A 126 17.61 20.52 34.89
C LYS A 126 18.07 21.92 34.46
N ASP A 127 17.16 22.89 34.56
CA ASP A 127 17.41 24.33 34.35
C ASP A 127 17.84 24.70 32.92
N GLN A 128 17.57 23.83 31.94
CA GLN A 128 17.68 24.15 30.51
C GLN A 128 16.40 24.83 30.01
N PRO A 129 16.46 25.70 28.98
CA PRO A 129 15.27 26.29 28.36
C PRO A 129 14.23 25.23 27.96
N ALA A 130 14.68 24.12 27.36
CA ALA A 130 13.82 23.00 26.99
C ALA A 130 13.12 22.33 28.18
N ASP A 131 13.74 22.32 29.37
CA ASP A 131 13.10 21.78 30.58
C ASP A 131 12.01 22.70 31.12
N ILE A 132 12.26 24.01 31.07
CA ILE A 132 11.30 25.04 31.49
C ILE A 132 10.08 25.00 30.56
N GLU A 133 10.31 24.97 29.25
CA GLU A 133 9.25 24.86 28.26
C GLU A 133 8.46 23.56 28.42
N TRP A 134 9.14 22.42 28.53
CA TRP A 134 8.49 21.13 28.77
C TRP A 134 7.58 21.17 30.00
N LYS A 135 8.04 21.72 31.13
CA LYS A 135 7.24 21.86 32.35
C LYS A 135 6.02 22.76 32.15
N ALA A 136 6.17 23.87 31.42
CA ALA A 136 5.06 24.75 31.09
C ALA A 136 4.00 24.00 30.27
N ARG A 137 4.41 23.31 29.21
CA ARG A 137 3.51 22.53 28.34
C ARG A 137 2.84 21.34 29.02
N VAL A 138 3.57 20.62 29.88
CA VAL A 138 2.98 19.52 30.67
C VAL A 138 1.96 20.07 31.68
N LYS A 139 2.20 21.26 32.25
CA LYS A 139 1.23 21.92 33.12
C LYS A 139 -0.05 22.29 32.37
N GLU A 140 0.06 22.77 31.13
CA GLU A 140 -1.09 23.03 30.24
C GLU A 140 -1.88 21.73 29.94
N ARG A 141 -1.20 20.58 29.90
CA ARG A 141 -1.81 19.24 29.70
C ARG A 141 -2.20 18.54 31.00
N ASN A 142 -2.48 19.26 32.08
CA ASN A 142 -2.87 18.68 33.39
C ASN A 142 -1.86 17.67 33.97
N GLY A 143 -0.57 17.83 33.68
CA GLY A 143 0.49 16.95 34.18
C GLY A 143 0.78 15.73 33.32
N VAL A 144 0.13 15.61 32.15
CA VAL A 144 0.31 14.47 31.23
C VAL A 144 1.47 14.74 30.27
N ALA A 145 2.36 13.76 30.17
CA ALA A 145 3.52 13.83 29.27
C ALA A 145 3.10 13.65 27.80
N ALA A 146 2.18 12.72 27.53
CA ALA A 146 1.63 12.46 26.21
C ALA A 146 0.78 13.63 25.68
N ARG A 147 0.76 13.80 24.36
CA ARG A 147 0.04 14.89 23.68
C ARG A 147 -1.34 14.46 23.16
N ASP A 148 -1.56 13.16 23.03
CA ASP A 148 -2.63 12.54 22.25
C ASP A 148 -3.66 11.77 23.08
N ILE A 149 -3.51 11.69 24.40
CA ILE A 149 -4.44 10.99 25.32
C ILE A 149 -5.34 11.93 26.13
N GLY A 150 -5.13 13.25 25.98
CA GLY A 150 -5.83 14.29 26.74
C GLY A 150 -5.26 14.47 28.14
N GLY A 151 -6.05 15.02 29.05
CA GLY A 151 -5.66 15.26 30.45
C GLY A 151 -5.72 14.02 31.36
N TYR A 152 -5.70 12.81 30.79
CA TYR A 152 -5.84 11.57 31.55
C TYR A 152 -4.58 11.25 32.38
N LYS A 153 -4.74 11.11 33.70
CA LYS A 153 -3.66 10.83 34.65
C LYS A 153 -3.79 9.43 35.25
N ALA A 154 -2.99 8.48 34.75
CA ALA A 154 -3.03 7.09 35.16
C ALA A 154 -2.75 6.83 36.66
N TYR A 155 -1.82 7.57 37.25
CA TYR A 155 -1.36 7.39 38.65
C TYR A 155 -2.10 8.29 39.66
N GLY A 156 -3.24 8.88 39.28
CA GLY A 156 -4.06 9.70 40.18
C GLY A 156 -5.25 8.95 40.78
N ASP A 157 -5.96 9.58 41.70
CA ASP A 157 -7.19 9.02 42.32
C ASP A 157 -8.28 8.74 41.27
N GLU A 158 -8.32 9.54 40.20
CA GLU A 158 -9.21 9.37 39.04
C GLU A 158 -8.60 8.51 37.93
N GLY A 159 -7.52 7.78 38.18
CA GLY A 159 -6.88 6.90 37.19
C GLY A 159 -7.79 5.78 36.68
N TRP A 160 -8.87 5.47 37.40
CA TRP A 160 -9.91 4.53 36.95
C TRP A 160 -10.77 5.08 35.80
N ASN A 161 -10.81 6.40 35.59
CA ASN A 161 -11.65 7.05 34.58
C ASN A 161 -10.90 7.23 33.25
N ASP A 162 -10.49 6.10 32.65
CA ASP A 162 -9.76 6.06 31.37
C ASP A 162 -10.67 6.05 30.14
N GLU A 163 -11.94 5.68 30.28
CA GLU A 163 -12.89 5.66 29.17
C GLU A 163 -13.41 7.06 28.81
N VAL A 164 -13.76 7.25 27.53
CA VAL A 164 -14.30 8.52 27.03
C VAL A 164 -15.79 8.36 26.71
N LEU A 165 -16.60 9.28 27.20
CA LEU A 165 -18.03 9.33 26.90
C LEU A 165 -18.27 9.82 25.46
N ILE A 166 -19.19 9.15 24.76
CA ILE A 166 -19.59 9.49 23.40
C ILE A 166 -20.21 10.90 23.39
N GLY A 167 -19.65 11.80 22.56
CA GLY A 167 -20.14 13.18 22.44
C GLY A 167 -19.61 14.13 23.52
N GLY A 168 -18.77 13.65 24.44
CA GLY A 168 -18.02 14.52 25.34
C GLY A 168 -16.92 15.30 24.60
N THR A 169 -16.45 16.39 25.20
CA THR A 169 -15.34 17.22 24.70
C THR A 169 -14.10 16.37 24.36
N ASP A 170 -13.86 15.33 25.14
CA ASP A 170 -12.73 14.41 24.99
C ASP A 170 -12.86 13.42 23.83
N SER A 171 -14.01 13.37 23.13
CA SER A 171 -14.22 12.44 21.99
C SER A 171 -13.32 12.75 20.79
N LYS A 172 -12.84 14.00 20.68
CA LYS A 172 -11.94 14.45 19.61
C LYS A 172 -10.46 14.29 19.98
N VAL A 173 -10.19 13.99 21.26
CA VAL A 173 -8.84 13.79 21.76
C VAL A 173 -8.23 12.58 21.04
N GLY A 174 -7.02 12.76 20.52
CA GLY A 174 -6.32 11.71 19.79
C GLY A 174 -6.55 11.73 18.27
N GLU A 175 -7.39 12.63 17.75
CA GLU A 175 -7.47 12.87 16.31
C GLU A 175 -6.18 13.53 15.80
N TRP A 176 -5.70 13.03 14.66
CA TRP A 176 -4.43 13.48 14.08
C TRP A 176 -4.44 14.97 13.75
N ASP A 177 -5.59 15.53 13.37
CA ASP A 177 -5.72 16.96 13.05
C ASP A 177 -5.53 17.86 14.29
N GLU A 178 -6.07 17.45 15.45
CA GLU A 178 -5.86 18.18 16.70
C GLU A 178 -4.42 18.04 17.21
N ILE A 179 -3.86 16.84 17.11
CA ILE A 179 -2.47 16.57 17.51
C ILE A 179 -1.52 17.38 16.62
N ALA A 180 -1.72 17.34 15.30
CA ALA A 180 -0.92 18.09 14.34
C ALA A 180 -1.05 19.59 14.58
N GLY A 181 -2.27 20.10 14.80
CA GLY A 181 -2.50 21.50 15.15
C GLY A 181 -1.68 21.94 16.37
N LYS A 182 -1.74 21.17 17.46
CA LYS A 182 -0.94 21.43 18.68
C LYS A 182 0.56 21.35 18.41
N LEU A 183 1.02 20.38 17.62
CA LEU A 183 2.44 20.23 17.29
C LEU A 183 2.97 21.39 16.44
N VAL A 184 2.16 21.85 15.49
CA VAL A 184 2.51 22.98 14.62
C VAL A 184 2.54 24.28 15.43
N GLU A 185 1.55 24.50 16.30
CA GLU A 185 1.53 25.63 17.23
C GLU A 185 2.75 25.62 18.17
N GLU A 186 3.09 24.46 18.74
CA GLU A 186 4.25 24.29 19.62
C GLU A 186 5.59 24.51 18.88
N GLY A 187 5.72 24.09 17.62
CA GLY A 187 6.98 24.08 16.89
C GLY A 187 7.27 25.29 15.99
N MET A 188 6.24 25.94 15.45
CA MET A 188 6.38 27.03 14.47
C MET A 188 5.79 28.36 14.95
N GLY A 189 5.11 28.40 16.11
CA GLY A 189 4.40 29.60 16.55
C GLY A 189 3.28 30.01 15.58
N GLU A 190 2.93 31.31 15.54
CA GLU A 190 1.84 31.86 14.71
C GLU A 190 2.04 31.61 13.18
N GLU A 191 3.27 31.42 12.70
CA GLU A 191 3.53 31.11 11.28
C GLU A 191 3.10 29.69 10.88
N GLY A 192 3.02 28.77 11.83
CA GLY A 192 2.58 27.39 11.59
C GLY A 192 1.11 27.27 11.18
N GLU A 193 0.26 28.22 11.59
CA GLU A 193 -1.16 28.25 11.21
C GLU A 193 -1.34 28.36 9.69
N ARG A 194 -0.36 28.95 8.98
CA ARG A 194 -0.39 29.07 7.51
C ARG A 194 -0.02 27.77 6.78
N VAL A 195 0.63 26.81 7.46
CA VAL A 195 0.95 25.47 6.95
C VAL A 195 -0.22 24.49 7.15
N LYS A 196 -1.31 24.95 7.78
CA LYS A 196 -2.52 24.17 8.08
C LYS A 196 -3.17 23.69 6.79
N LEU A 197 -2.75 22.50 6.38
CA LEU A 197 -3.47 21.57 5.51
C LEU A 197 -4.13 22.27 4.33
N GLU A 198 -3.35 22.85 3.42
CA GLU A 198 -3.88 23.12 2.08
C GLU A 198 -4.45 21.79 1.58
N LYS A 199 -5.78 21.71 1.51
CA LYS A 199 -6.49 20.67 0.77
C LYS A 199 -5.92 20.75 -0.63
N ARG A 200 -5.09 19.77 -1.00
CA ARG A 200 -4.47 19.75 -2.33
C ARG A 200 -5.59 19.91 -3.34
N GLU A 201 -5.56 20.99 -4.13
CA GLU A 201 -6.58 21.40 -5.11
C GLU A 201 -6.87 20.33 -6.19
N GLY A 202 -6.21 19.17 -6.16
CA GLY A 202 -6.33 18.10 -7.13
C GLY A 202 -7.38 17.04 -6.86
N GLU A 203 -8.22 17.13 -5.80
CA GLU A 203 -9.23 16.08 -5.54
C GLU A 203 -10.38 16.08 -6.58
N GLU A 204 -10.74 17.25 -7.09
CA GLU A 204 -11.80 17.38 -8.10
C GLU A 204 -11.33 17.02 -9.50
N ASP A 205 -10.04 17.28 -9.82
CA ASP A 205 -9.49 16.96 -11.14
C ASP A 205 -9.35 15.44 -11.32
N LYS A 206 -10.15 14.88 -12.23
CA LYS A 206 -10.14 13.46 -12.56
C LYS A 206 -8.99 13.07 -13.50
N LYS A 207 -8.27 14.02 -14.08
CA LYS A 207 -7.08 13.74 -14.90
C LYS A 207 -5.79 13.76 -14.07
N SER A 208 -5.82 14.33 -12.87
CA SER A 208 -4.68 14.34 -11.97
C SER A 208 -4.44 12.99 -11.28
N LEU A 209 -3.19 12.55 -11.24
CA LEU A 209 -2.76 11.40 -10.42
C LEU A 209 -2.71 11.72 -8.93
N ALA A 210 -2.63 13.01 -8.58
CA ALA A 210 -2.55 13.50 -7.20
C ALA A 210 -3.92 13.55 -6.49
N ARG A 211 -5.01 13.23 -7.19
CA ARG A 211 -6.34 13.05 -6.58
C ARG A 211 -6.36 11.82 -5.68
N LYS A 212 -7.17 11.81 -4.62
CA LYS A 212 -7.50 10.59 -3.85
C LYS A 212 -6.29 9.72 -3.50
N LEU A 213 -5.34 10.29 -2.75
CA LEU A 213 -4.07 9.65 -2.42
C LEU A 213 -4.21 8.43 -1.50
N GLU A 214 -5.29 8.34 -0.74
CA GLU A 214 -5.63 7.17 0.09
C GLU A 214 -6.22 6.00 -0.72
N GLU A 215 -6.52 6.21 -2.01
CA GLU A 215 -7.15 5.21 -2.88
C GLU A 215 -6.21 4.72 -3.96
N THR A 216 -6.49 3.51 -4.45
CA THR A 216 -6.02 3.10 -5.78
C THR A 216 -6.89 3.75 -6.84
N VAL A 217 -6.26 4.47 -7.78
CA VAL A 217 -6.91 4.97 -9.00
C VAL A 217 -6.45 4.18 -10.22
N TYR A 218 -7.32 4.06 -11.20
CA TYR A 218 -7.10 3.29 -12.42
C TYR A 218 -7.26 4.19 -13.65
N LEU A 219 -6.42 3.97 -14.66
CA LEU A 219 -6.55 4.65 -15.94
C LEU A 219 -7.74 4.07 -16.72
N VAL A 220 -8.66 4.95 -17.10
CA VAL A 220 -9.80 4.63 -17.97
C VAL A 220 -9.76 5.58 -19.15
N VAL A 221 -9.95 5.05 -20.35
CA VAL A 221 -9.96 5.81 -21.60
C VAL A 221 -11.37 5.85 -22.20
N LYS A 222 -11.67 6.95 -22.86
CA LYS A 222 -12.94 7.19 -23.54
C LYS A 222 -12.80 6.84 -25.02
N GLY A 223 -13.45 5.76 -25.43
CA GLY A 223 -13.56 5.34 -26.83
C GLY A 223 -14.93 5.68 -27.42
N LYS A 224 -15.01 5.66 -28.76
CA LYS A 224 -16.30 5.65 -29.48
C LYS A 224 -16.77 4.21 -29.64
N GLY A 225 -17.87 3.87 -28.99
CA GLY A 225 -18.55 2.59 -29.19
C GLY A 225 -19.75 2.72 -30.12
N LYS A 226 -20.11 1.63 -30.78
CA LYS A 226 -21.40 1.51 -31.47
C LYS A 226 -22.48 1.04 -30.49
N GLY A 227 -23.43 1.92 -30.18
CA GLY A 227 -24.68 1.62 -29.49
C GLY A 227 -25.84 1.47 -30.47
N MET A 228 -26.94 0.91 -30.00
CA MET A 228 -28.22 0.96 -30.73
C MET A 228 -29.24 1.70 -29.89
N ASP A 229 -30.04 2.53 -30.56
CA ASP A 229 -31.22 3.14 -29.96
C ASP A 229 -32.35 2.14 -29.75
N LYS A 230 -33.37 2.58 -29.02
CA LYS A 230 -34.65 1.87 -28.87
C LYS A 230 -35.32 1.57 -30.22
N GLU A 231 -35.00 2.34 -31.25
CA GLU A 231 -35.52 2.23 -32.62
C GLU A 231 -34.60 1.38 -33.53
N GLY A 232 -33.50 0.83 -33.00
CA GLY A 232 -32.58 -0.04 -33.74
C GLY A 232 -31.56 0.68 -34.64
N LYS A 233 -31.50 2.01 -34.56
CA LYS A 233 -30.50 2.82 -35.30
C LYS A 233 -29.15 2.81 -34.58
N GLU A 234 -28.05 2.70 -35.32
CA GLU A 234 -26.70 2.79 -34.76
C GLU A 234 -26.40 4.22 -34.31
N ILE A 235 -26.04 4.38 -33.04
CA ILE A 235 -25.57 5.63 -32.46
C ILE A 235 -24.15 5.46 -31.95
N GLU A 236 -23.30 6.46 -32.18
CA GLU A 236 -22.00 6.57 -31.51
C GLU A 236 -22.24 6.91 -30.04
N VAL A 237 -21.90 5.97 -29.16
CA VAL A 237 -21.99 6.15 -27.72
C VAL A 237 -20.58 6.22 -27.17
N ASP A 238 -20.35 7.17 -26.28
CA ASP A 238 -19.11 7.27 -25.53
C ASP A 238 -19.00 6.08 -24.57
N VAL A 239 -18.01 5.21 -24.80
CA VAL A 239 -17.76 4.03 -23.97
C VAL A 239 -16.46 4.23 -23.22
N TRP A 240 -16.54 4.13 -21.90
CA TRP A 240 -15.39 4.16 -21.03
C TRP A 240 -14.92 2.74 -20.73
N GLU A 241 -13.66 2.47 -21.05
CA GLU A 241 -13.05 1.17 -20.88
C GLU A 241 -11.56 1.29 -20.53
N PHE A 242 -10.96 0.17 -20.15
CA PHE A 242 -9.52 0.10 -19.93
C PHE A 242 -8.81 0.06 -21.29
N PRO A 243 -7.59 0.63 -21.41
CA PRO A 243 -6.85 0.57 -22.66
C PRO A 243 -6.67 -0.86 -23.12
N ARG A 244 -7.09 -1.12 -24.35
CA ARG A 244 -7.18 -2.46 -24.94
C ARG A 244 -6.81 -2.36 -26.41
N GLY A 245 -6.15 -3.40 -26.91
CA GLY A 245 -5.84 -3.55 -28.31
C GLY A 245 -5.69 -5.00 -28.73
N ASP A 246 -5.61 -5.19 -30.03
CA ASP A 246 -5.41 -6.50 -30.62
C ASP A 246 -3.94 -6.93 -30.55
N MET A 247 -3.75 -8.24 -30.50
CA MET A 247 -2.44 -8.84 -30.63
C MET A 247 -1.94 -8.68 -32.07
N MET A 248 -0.70 -8.24 -32.24
CA MET A 248 -0.04 -8.07 -33.54
C MET A 248 1.07 -9.10 -33.73
N GLY A 249 0.96 -9.94 -34.77
CA GLY A 249 1.98 -10.94 -35.08
C GLY A 249 2.16 -11.98 -33.96
N ASN A 250 3.41 -12.25 -33.60
CA ASN A 250 3.79 -13.29 -32.62
C ASN A 250 4.24 -12.69 -31.27
N GLU A 251 3.64 -11.59 -30.84
CA GLU A 251 3.95 -10.97 -29.56
C GLU A 251 3.33 -11.72 -28.36
N VAL A 252 3.95 -11.61 -27.19
CA VAL A 252 3.43 -12.15 -25.93
C VAL A 252 2.50 -11.13 -25.27
N LEU A 253 1.48 -11.58 -24.52
CA LEU A 253 0.47 -10.73 -23.88
C LEU A 253 1.06 -9.49 -23.15
N HIS A 254 2.10 -9.68 -22.33
CA HIS A 254 2.70 -8.58 -21.58
C HIS A 254 3.41 -7.54 -22.49
N THR A 255 4.11 -7.99 -23.55
CA THR A 255 4.77 -7.12 -24.52
C THR A 255 3.73 -6.35 -25.35
N ALA A 256 2.69 -7.05 -25.80
CA ALA A 256 1.55 -6.47 -26.49
C ALA A 256 0.86 -5.39 -25.65
N THR A 257 0.66 -5.68 -24.36
CA THR A 257 0.09 -4.73 -23.40
C THR A 257 0.93 -3.46 -23.29
N GLN A 258 2.26 -3.59 -23.21
CA GLN A 258 3.16 -2.44 -23.14
C GLN A 258 3.06 -1.57 -24.39
N ARG A 259 3.06 -2.21 -25.57
CA ARG A 259 2.88 -1.54 -26.85
C ARG A 259 1.54 -0.80 -26.91
N ILE A 260 0.44 -1.48 -26.60
CA ILE A 260 -0.91 -0.90 -26.60
C ILE A 260 -1.01 0.27 -25.62
N LEU A 261 -0.42 0.17 -24.44
CA LEU A 261 -0.41 1.29 -23.50
C LEU A 261 0.32 2.51 -24.09
N THR A 262 1.45 2.27 -24.75
CA THR A 262 2.25 3.32 -25.38
C THR A 262 1.51 3.97 -26.56
N GLU A 263 0.85 3.17 -27.40
CA GLU A 263 0.07 3.62 -28.55
C GLU A 263 -1.27 4.29 -28.17
N THR A 264 -1.80 4.00 -26.98
CA THR A 264 -3.06 4.59 -26.47
C THR A 264 -2.83 5.87 -25.66
N ALA A 265 -1.86 5.85 -24.75
CA ALA A 265 -1.66 6.88 -23.71
C ALA A 265 -0.24 7.47 -23.68
N GLY A 266 0.59 7.17 -24.68
CA GLY A 266 1.91 7.78 -24.88
C GLY A 266 3.03 7.18 -24.02
N GLU A 267 4.26 7.60 -24.33
CA GLU A 267 5.50 7.15 -23.67
C GLU A 267 5.79 7.89 -22.35
N ASN A 268 5.07 8.99 -22.07
CA ASN A 268 5.31 9.88 -20.92
C ASN A 268 4.84 9.30 -19.57
N MET A 269 4.87 7.98 -19.41
CA MET A 269 4.52 7.27 -18.18
C MET A 269 5.60 6.27 -17.82
N ASN A 270 6.14 6.38 -16.61
CA ASN A 270 6.96 5.33 -16.03
C ASN A 270 6.05 4.22 -15.50
N THR A 271 5.90 3.15 -16.29
CA THR A 271 5.00 2.05 -16.00
C THR A 271 5.76 0.74 -15.81
N TRP A 272 5.24 -0.10 -14.92
CA TRP A 272 5.75 -1.42 -14.65
C TRP A 272 4.62 -2.44 -14.76
N ILE A 273 4.73 -3.34 -15.75
CA ILE A 273 3.83 -4.48 -15.88
C ILE A 273 4.26 -5.54 -14.86
N VAL A 274 3.33 -5.93 -13.97
CA VAL A 274 3.66 -6.71 -12.77
C VAL A 274 4.18 -8.11 -13.10
N GLY A 275 3.72 -8.71 -14.19
CA GLY A 275 4.17 -10.03 -14.61
C GLY A 275 3.53 -10.50 -15.92
N HIS A 276 3.74 -11.78 -16.23
CA HIS A 276 3.31 -12.41 -17.49
C HIS A 276 1.91 -13.03 -17.42
N VAL A 277 1.35 -13.14 -16.21
CA VAL A 277 0.05 -13.78 -15.97
C VAL A 277 -1.06 -12.73 -16.06
N PRO A 278 -2.10 -12.95 -16.88
CA PRO A 278 -3.26 -12.07 -16.90
C PRO A 278 -4.03 -12.19 -15.59
N ILE A 279 -4.49 -11.06 -15.06
CA ILE A 279 -5.26 -11.00 -13.80
C ILE A 279 -6.72 -11.40 -13.97
N GLY A 280 -7.19 -11.42 -15.22
CA GLY A 280 -8.50 -11.93 -15.56
C GLY A 280 -8.81 -11.67 -17.02
N SER A 281 -10.05 -12.01 -17.40
CA SER A 281 -10.49 -11.92 -18.78
C SER A 281 -11.89 -11.35 -18.89
N LEU A 282 -12.13 -10.57 -19.94
CA LEU A 282 -13.46 -10.12 -20.35
C LEU A 282 -13.88 -10.91 -21.58
N THR A 283 -15.04 -11.56 -21.52
CA THR A 283 -15.60 -12.31 -22.66
C THR A 283 -16.74 -11.53 -23.27
N ILE A 284 -16.54 -11.09 -24.51
CA ILE A 284 -17.56 -10.46 -25.35
C ILE A 284 -18.15 -11.56 -26.22
N LYS A 285 -19.42 -11.87 -25.95
CA LYS A 285 -20.17 -12.85 -26.75
C LYS A 285 -20.50 -12.23 -28.12
N PRO A 286 -20.45 -13.03 -29.20
CA PRO A 286 -20.83 -12.55 -30.52
C PRO A 286 -22.30 -12.13 -30.51
N SER A 287 -22.62 -11.09 -31.24
CA SER A 287 -24.01 -10.66 -31.40
C SER A 287 -24.25 -10.16 -32.81
N LYS A 288 -25.12 -10.89 -33.53
CA LYS A 288 -25.56 -10.51 -34.89
C LYS A 288 -26.28 -9.16 -34.89
N LYS A 289 -26.99 -8.82 -33.80
CA LYS A 289 -27.71 -7.54 -33.68
C LYS A 289 -26.76 -6.35 -33.71
N PHE A 290 -25.64 -6.43 -33.00
CA PHE A 290 -24.68 -5.33 -32.90
C PHE A 290 -23.51 -5.45 -33.88
N ASN A 291 -23.58 -6.40 -34.82
CA ASN A 291 -22.47 -6.80 -35.68
C ASN A 291 -21.14 -6.95 -34.90
N ARG A 292 -21.20 -7.57 -33.71
CA ARG A 292 -20.05 -7.75 -32.82
C ARG A 292 -19.50 -9.15 -32.96
N GLU A 293 -18.22 -9.24 -33.26
CA GLU A 293 -17.46 -10.48 -33.24
C GLU A 293 -17.27 -10.99 -31.81
N ALA A 294 -17.02 -12.29 -31.69
CA ALA A 294 -16.71 -12.88 -30.40
C ALA A 294 -15.28 -12.49 -30.01
N GLU A 295 -15.10 -11.92 -28.82
CA GLU A 295 -13.81 -11.41 -28.36
C GLU A 295 -13.50 -11.90 -26.95
N LYS A 296 -12.23 -12.25 -26.71
CA LYS A 296 -11.70 -12.49 -25.36
C LYS A 296 -10.55 -11.53 -25.10
N VAL A 297 -10.73 -10.70 -24.08
CA VAL A 297 -9.73 -9.75 -23.62
C VAL A 297 -9.01 -10.34 -22.44
N PHE A 298 -7.69 -10.42 -22.48
CA PHE A 298 -6.88 -10.74 -21.31
C PHE A 298 -6.29 -9.48 -20.73
N TYR A 299 -6.63 -9.18 -19.48
CA TYR A 299 -6.13 -7.99 -18.79
C TYR A 299 -4.84 -8.30 -18.05
N MET A 300 -3.82 -7.49 -18.31
CA MET A 300 -2.56 -7.48 -17.59
C MET A 300 -2.59 -6.39 -16.51
N LYS A 301 -1.88 -6.63 -15.41
CA LYS A 301 -1.75 -5.65 -14.32
C LYS A 301 -0.57 -4.74 -14.60
N GLY A 302 -0.83 -3.44 -14.70
CA GLY A 302 0.19 -2.40 -14.78
C GLY A 302 0.20 -1.52 -13.53
N ARG A 303 1.36 -1.04 -13.13
CA ARG A 303 1.51 0.03 -12.13
C ARG A 303 2.16 1.24 -12.75
N ILE A 304 1.66 2.43 -12.43
CA ILE A 304 2.33 3.70 -12.75
C ILE A 304 3.13 4.18 -11.55
N MET A 305 4.37 4.59 -11.78
CA MET A 305 5.27 5.15 -10.76
C MET A 305 5.39 6.67 -10.89
N ALA A 306 5.42 7.18 -12.11
CA ALA A 306 5.53 8.60 -12.42
C ALA A 306 5.04 8.88 -13.85
N GLY A 307 4.88 10.16 -14.20
CA GLY A 307 4.45 10.59 -15.52
C GLY A 307 2.93 10.81 -15.61
N GLN A 308 2.41 10.99 -16.83
CA GLN A 308 1.01 11.24 -17.09
C GLN A 308 0.62 10.69 -18.46
N ALA A 309 -0.64 10.27 -18.60
CA ALA A 309 -1.18 9.84 -19.89
C ALA A 309 -1.25 11.04 -20.86
N ASP A 310 -0.79 10.84 -22.09
CA ASP A 310 -0.91 11.78 -23.20
C ASP A 310 -1.61 11.09 -24.38
N LEU A 311 -2.72 11.67 -24.83
CA LEU A 311 -3.52 11.13 -25.94
C LEU A 311 -3.09 11.69 -27.30
N LYS A 312 -2.07 12.54 -27.37
CA LYS A 312 -1.57 13.08 -28.63
C LYS A 312 -0.99 11.96 -29.49
N GLY A 313 -1.50 11.82 -30.73
CA GLY A 313 -1.01 10.84 -31.69
C GLY A 313 -1.46 9.40 -31.43
N ASN A 314 -2.59 9.20 -30.74
CA ASN A 314 -3.07 7.86 -30.42
C ASN A 314 -3.53 7.05 -31.66
N ALA A 315 -3.15 5.77 -31.70
CA ALA A 315 -3.54 4.87 -32.77
C ALA A 315 -4.99 4.35 -32.61
N TYR A 316 -5.47 4.32 -31.37
CA TYR A 316 -6.76 3.73 -30.98
C TYR A 316 -7.92 4.75 -30.90
N GLY A 317 -7.68 6.03 -31.24
CA GLY A 317 -8.73 7.05 -31.31
C GLY A 317 -9.41 7.38 -29.98
N ALA A 318 -8.71 7.24 -28.86
CA ALA A 318 -9.22 7.63 -27.54
C ALA A 318 -9.41 9.15 -27.46
N GLN A 319 -10.58 9.62 -27.04
CA GLN A 319 -10.87 11.06 -26.99
C GLN A 319 -10.43 11.70 -25.68
N ASP A 320 -10.59 10.96 -24.58
CA ASP A 320 -10.31 11.47 -23.24
C ASP A 320 -9.83 10.35 -22.34
N PHE A 321 -9.21 10.72 -21.22
CA PHE A 321 -8.76 9.78 -20.19
C PHE A 321 -9.06 10.33 -18.80
N MET A 322 -9.22 9.43 -17.84
CA MET A 322 -9.46 9.77 -16.44
C MET A 322 -8.77 8.76 -15.54
N TRP A 323 -8.37 9.21 -14.36
CA TRP A 323 -7.92 8.38 -13.24
C TRP A 323 -9.08 8.23 -12.26
N LEU A 324 -9.69 7.04 -12.24
CA LEU A 324 -10.92 6.78 -11.49
C LEU A 324 -10.70 5.75 -10.40
N THR A 325 -11.40 5.91 -9.27
CA THR A 325 -11.41 4.88 -8.22
C THR A 325 -12.37 3.75 -8.58
N ARG A 326 -12.25 2.62 -7.88
CA ARG A 326 -13.13 1.46 -8.06
C ARG A 326 -14.62 1.85 -8.04
N SER A 327 -15.06 2.63 -7.05
CA SER A 327 -16.46 3.04 -6.90
C SER A 327 -16.92 4.00 -8.00
N GLU A 328 -16.03 4.85 -8.52
CA GLU A 328 -16.34 5.75 -9.63
C GLU A 328 -16.52 4.98 -10.94
N ILE A 329 -15.69 3.96 -11.18
CA ILE A 329 -15.79 3.09 -12.35
C ILE A 329 -17.11 2.31 -12.32
N GLU A 330 -17.52 1.80 -11.15
CA GLU A 330 -18.80 1.09 -10.99
C GLU A 330 -20.01 1.92 -11.44
N GLY A 331 -20.03 3.22 -11.12
CA GLY A 331 -21.11 4.13 -11.52
C GLY A 331 -21.07 4.54 -13.00
N LEU A 332 -19.90 4.40 -13.65
CA LEU A 332 -19.64 4.93 -14.98
C LEU A 332 -19.71 3.85 -16.08
N VAL A 333 -19.37 2.60 -15.77
CA VAL A 333 -19.40 1.49 -16.72
C VAL A 333 -20.71 0.69 -16.66
N THR A 334 -21.02 -0.06 -17.71
CA THR A 334 -22.22 -0.91 -17.73
C THR A 334 -22.12 -2.04 -16.70
N LYS A 335 -23.25 -2.42 -16.08
CA LYS A 335 -23.31 -3.50 -15.07
C LYS A 335 -22.71 -4.83 -15.56
N ARG A 336 -22.90 -5.16 -16.84
CA ARG A 336 -22.37 -6.40 -17.47
C ARG A 336 -20.85 -6.37 -17.64
N PHE A 337 -20.29 -5.19 -17.90
CA PHE A 337 -18.84 -5.00 -17.95
C PHE A 337 -18.26 -5.04 -16.53
N TRP A 338 -18.90 -4.33 -15.60
CA TRP A 338 -18.52 -4.29 -14.20
C TRP A 338 -18.46 -5.68 -13.57
N SER A 339 -19.47 -6.54 -13.78
CA SER A 339 -19.51 -7.87 -13.18
C SER A 339 -18.36 -8.79 -13.59
N GLN A 340 -17.74 -8.54 -14.75
CA GLN A 340 -16.58 -9.31 -15.22
C GLN A 340 -15.26 -8.73 -14.72
N ILE A 341 -15.20 -7.43 -14.42
CA ILE A 341 -13.95 -6.73 -14.11
C ILE A 341 -13.78 -6.39 -12.63
N CYS A 342 -14.86 -6.30 -11.86
CA CYS A 342 -14.80 -5.89 -10.46
C CYS A 342 -13.85 -6.76 -9.60
N GLY A 343 -13.67 -8.04 -9.94
CA GLY A 343 -12.73 -8.94 -9.25
C GLY A 343 -11.25 -8.69 -9.58
N MET A 344 -10.94 -8.03 -10.70
CA MET A 344 -9.57 -7.68 -11.10
C MET A 344 -9.07 -6.39 -10.44
N LEU A 345 -10.00 -5.55 -9.99
CA LEU A 345 -9.70 -4.29 -9.30
C LEU A 345 -9.49 -4.55 -7.81
N GLY A 346 -8.37 -4.08 -7.28
CA GLY A 346 -8.16 -4.05 -5.83
C GLY A 346 -9.26 -3.25 -5.14
N GLY A 347 -9.75 -3.75 -4.00
CA GLY A 347 -10.27 -2.85 -2.97
C GLY A 347 -9.14 -1.93 -2.53
N ARG A 348 -9.46 -0.73 -2.03
CA ARG A 348 -8.44 0.20 -1.52
C ARG A 348 -7.40 -0.53 -0.67
#